data_AF-A0A845CIP3-F1
#
_entry.id   AF-A0A845CIP3-F1
#
_cell.length_a   1.000
_cell.length_b   1.000
_cell.length_c   1.000
_cell.angle_alpha   90.00
_cell.angle_beta   90.00
_cell.angle_gamma   90.00
#
_symmetry.space_group_name_H-M   'P 1'
#
loop_
_entity.id
_entity.type
_entity.pdbx_description
1 polymer ?
#
loop_
_entity_poly.entity_id
_entity_poly.type
_entity_poly.pdbx_seq_one_letter_code
_entity_poly.pdbx_strand_id
1 'polypeptide(L)'
;MRVEEKKLGRIFRVTLEAGDNFYTNLCNLVKEKNIRAGSVFLIGALAETDMISGFKSMDGYDVDRLHFEGWRELVALGNITWPDEPPLALGDVTWDEPQPYVHVHMAISGGPGEPEKVLAGHLSDGVIKGGMVVEIYEHLEG
;
A
#
# COMPACT_ATOMS: atom_id res chain seq x y z
N MET A 1 -8.49 8.50 22.85
CA MET A 1 -7.79 9.26 21.80
C MET A 1 -6.37 9.51 22.26
N ARG A 2 -5.36 9.15 21.47
CA ARG A 2 -3.96 9.55 21.68
C ARG A 2 -3.63 10.56 20.59
N VAL A 3 -2.92 11.62 20.94
CA VAL A 3 -2.52 12.69 20.02
C VAL A 3 -1.01 12.80 20.09
N GLU A 4 -0.38 12.88 18.94
CA GLU A 4 1.05 13.09 18.81
C GLU A 4 1.28 14.20 17.79
N GLU A 5 2.10 15.17 18.15
CA GLU A 5 2.58 16.20 17.23
C GLU A 5 3.84 15.67 16.52
N LYS A 6 3.88 15.81 15.19
CA LYS A 6 5.01 15.39 14.35
C LYS A 6 5.49 16.57 13.50
N LYS A 7 6.77 16.56 13.15
CA LYS A 7 7.34 17.48 12.14
C LYS A 7 7.29 16.82 10.77
N LEU A 8 6.89 17.59 9.75
CA LEU A 8 7.01 17.13 8.36
C LEU A 8 8.50 17.10 7.97
N GLY A 9 8.95 15.92 7.55
CA GLY A 9 10.30 15.67 7.06
C GLY A 9 10.41 15.83 5.55
N ARG A 10 11.08 14.88 4.90
CA ARG A 10 11.24 14.86 3.44
C ARG A 10 9.93 14.49 2.75
N ILE A 11 9.70 15.08 1.58
CA ILE A 11 8.65 14.64 0.65
C ILE A 11 9.33 13.94 -0.52
N PHE A 12 8.88 12.72 -0.83
CA PHE A 12 9.35 11.94 -1.97
C PHE A 12 8.22 11.83 -2.99
N ARG A 13 8.53 12.11 -4.26
CA ARG A 13 7.69 11.73 -5.39
C ARG A 13 8.36 10.54 -6.08
N VAL A 14 7.68 9.41 -6.10
CA VAL A 14 8.12 8.17 -6.71
C VAL A 14 7.29 7.95 -7.96
N THR A 15 7.96 7.72 -9.08
CA THR A 15 7.32 7.26 -10.32
C THR A 15 7.72 5.80 -10.48
N LEU A 16 6.72 4.91 -10.59
CA LEU A 16 6.96 3.50 -10.90
C LEU A 16 6.63 3.24 -12.37
N GLU A 17 7.47 2.44 -13.01
CA GLU A 17 7.38 2.13 -14.43
C GLU A 17 6.55 0.87 -14.66
N ALA A 18 6.11 0.68 -15.91
CA ALA A 18 5.36 -0.52 -16.27
C ALA A 18 6.18 -1.79 -16.00
N GLY A 19 5.56 -2.78 -15.35
CA GLY A 19 6.19 -4.05 -14.96
C GLY A 19 6.84 -4.04 -13.57
N ASP A 20 6.95 -2.89 -12.90
CA ASP A 20 7.42 -2.85 -11.52
C ASP A 20 6.43 -3.56 -10.57
N ASN A 21 6.95 -4.24 -9.55
CA ASN A 21 6.15 -4.72 -8.43
C ASN A 21 5.98 -3.59 -7.40
N PHE A 22 4.74 -3.22 -7.09
CA PHE A 22 4.43 -2.08 -6.24
C PHE A 22 5.01 -2.24 -4.82
N TYR A 23 4.65 -3.32 -4.13
CA TYR A 23 4.92 -3.43 -2.70
C TYR A 23 6.42 -3.61 -2.43
N THR A 24 7.09 -4.43 -3.24
CA THR A 24 8.54 -4.68 -3.12
C THR A 24 9.34 -3.41 -3.36
N ASN A 25 9.05 -2.66 -4.44
CA ASN A 25 9.80 -1.43 -4.74
C ASN A 25 9.59 -0.37 -3.66
N LEU A 26 8.35 -0.18 -3.20
CA LEU A 26 8.04 0.84 -2.20
C LEU A 26 8.66 0.52 -0.84
N CYS A 27 8.58 -0.74 -0.38
CA CYS A 27 9.22 -1.16 0.87
C CYS A 27 10.75 -1.04 0.81
N ASN A 28 11.36 -1.39 -0.32
CA ASN A 28 12.81 -1.23 -0.53
C ASN A 28 13.22 0.25 -0.46
N LEU A 29 12.48 1.16 -1.10
CA LEU A 29 12.73 2.59 -1.00
C LEU A 29 12.60 3.10 0.43
N VAL A 30 11.55 2.70 1.15
CA VAL A 30 11.32 3.10 2.55
C VAL A 30 12.47 2.63 3.44
N LYS A 31 12.94 1.39 3.25
CA LYS A 31 14.10 0.84 3.96
C LYS A 31 15.38 1.61 3.62
N GLU A 32 15.67 1.80 2.34
CA GLU A 32 16.87 2.51 1.84
C GLU A 32 16.93 3.95 2.37
N LYS A 33 15.81 4.68 2.33
CA LYS A 33 15.73 6.06 2.80
C LYS A 33 15.54 6.17 4.32
N ASN A 34 15.40 5.04 5.01
CA ASN A 34 15.18 4.95 6.45
C ASN A 34 13.98 5.78 6.92
N ILE A 35 12.85 5.71 6.20
CA ILE A 35 11.62 6.46 6.52
C ILE A 35 10.88 5.70 7.61
N ARG A 36 10.90 6.20 8.86
CA ARG A 36 10.38 5.50 10.04
C ARG A 36 8.88 5.66 10.26
N ALA A 37 8.33 6.76 9.80
CA ALA A 37 6.91 7.03 9.78
C ALA A 37 6.59 7.97 8.61
N GLY A 38 5.39 7.88 8.07
CA GLY A 38 4.95 8.79 7.01
C GLY A 38 3.56 8.49 6.50
N SER A 39 3.02 9.44 5.75
CA SER A 39 1.79 9.28 4.97
C SER A 39 2.13 8.93 3.52
N VAL A 40 1.32 8.09 2.90
CA VAL A 40 1.48 7.65 1.50
C VAL A 40 0.23 8.04 0.72
N PHE A 41 0.41 8.66 -0.45
CA PHE A 41 -0.64 8.96 -1.40
C PHE A 41 -0.29 8.35 -2.75
N LEU A 42 -1.26 7.72 -3.39
CA LEU A 42 -1.05 6.95 -4.61
C LEU A 42 -2.11 7.28 -5.65
N ILE A 43 -1.69 7.41 -6.90
CA ILE A 43 -2.58 7.40 -8.06
C ILE A 43 -1.88 6.71 -9.23
N GLY A 44 -2.63 5.92 -9.99
CA GLY A 44 -2.11 5.32 -11.22
C GLY A 44 -2.89 4.09 -11.65
N ALA A 45 -2.19 3.17 -12.31
CA ALA A 45 -2.78 2.00 -12.91
C ALA A 45 -1.98 0.72 -12.64
N LEU A 46 -2.70 -0.36 -12.36
CA LEU A 46 -2.18 -1.70 -12.15
C LEU A 46 -2.60 -2.62 -13.32
N ALA A 47 -1.70 -3.51 -13.71
CA ALA A 47 -1.95 -4.58 -14.68
C ALA A 47 -2.43 -5.86 -13.98
N GLU A 48 -1.99 -6.05 -12.73
CA GLU A 48 -2.40 -7.11 -11.82
C GLU A 48 -2.55 -6.51 -10.42
N THR A 49 -3.51 -7.00 -9.64
CA THR A 49 -3.80 -6.46 -8.30
C THR A 49 -4.14 -7.56 -7.32
N ASP A 50 -3.44 -7.57 -6.19
CA ASP A 50 -3.78 -8.35 -5.01
C ASP A 50 -4.31 -7.43 -3.94
N MET A 51 -5.51 -7.73 -3.43
CA MET A 51 -6.15 -6.91 -2.41
C MET A 51 -6.87 -7.73 -1.35
N ILE A 52 -7.05 -7.10 -0.18
CA ILE A 52 -8.01 -7.56 0.83
C ILE A 52 -9.23 -6.65 0.76
N SER A 53 -10.39 -7.20 0.42
CA SER A 53 -11.66 -6.44 0.32
C SER A 53 -12.31 -6.17 1.67
N GLY A 54 -11.95 -6.93 2.71
CA GLY A 54 -12.44 -6.76 4.06
C GLY A 54 -12.35 -8.04 4.87
N PHE A 55 -12.94 -8.00 6.07
CA PHE A 55 -13.13 -9.17 6.92
C PHE A 55 -14.45 -9.86 6.58
N LYS A 56 -14.46 -11.19 6.59
CA LYS A 56 -15.68 -12.00 6.42
C LYS A 56 -16.57 -11.99 7.65
N SER A 57 -15.94 -11.83 8.83
CA SER A 57 -16.62 -11.84 10.12
C SER A 57 -15.93 -10.89 11.10
N MET A 58 -16.54 -10.70 12.27
CA MET A 58 -15.93 -9.96 13.38
C MET A 58 -14.96 -10.82 14.22
N ASP A 59 -14.82 -12.11 13.88
CA ASP A 59 -14.09 -13.10 14.67
C ASP A 59 -12.71 -13.34 14.07
N GLY A 60 -11.69 -12.80 14.72
CA GLY A 60 -10.28 -13.03 14.35
C GLY A 60 -9.89 -12.44 13.00
N TYR A 61 -8.79 -12.96 12.43
CA TYR A 61 -8.25 -12.52 11.15
C TYR A 61 -8.74 -13.42 10.00
N ASP A 62 -10.01 -13.29 9.63
CA ASP A 62 -10.60 -13.97 8.46
C ASP A 62 -10.95 -12.94 7.38
N VAL A 63 -10.07 -12.82 6.37
CA VAL A 63 -10.15 -11.80 5.33
C VAL A 63 -10.53 -12.37 3.97
N ASP A 64 -11.24 -11.57 3.17
CA ASP A 64 -11.51 -11.84 1.75
C ASP A 64 -10.39 -11.26 0.89
N ARG A 65 -9.53 -12.15 0.39
CA ARG A 65 -8.47 -11.83 -0.57
C ARG A 65 -9.01 -11.96 -1.99
N LEU A 66 -8.76 -10.95 -2.81
CA LEU A 66 -9.13 -10.91 -4.21
C LEU A 66 -7.87 -10.69 -5.04
N HIS A 67 -7.76 -11.46 -6.12
CA HIS A 67 -6.75 -11.29 -7.15
C HIS A 67 -7.45 -10.90 -8.46
N PHE A 68 -6.91 -9.91 -9.15
CA PHE A 68 -7.39 -9.50 -10.46
C PHE A 68 -6.24 -9.45 -11.46
N GLU A 69 -6.45 -10.14 -12.58
CA GLU A 69 -5.71 -9.88 -13.80
C GLU A 69 -6.44 -8.81 -14.62
N GLY A 70 -5.71 -7.88 -15.21
CA GLY A 70 -6.24 -6.85 -16.09
C GLY A 70 -6.19 -5.43 -15.53
N TRP A 71 -6.32 -4.48 -16.45
CA TRP A 71 -6.01 -3.08 -16.16
C TRP A 71 -7.02 -2.44 -15.21
N ARG A 72 -6.54 -1.87 -14.12
CA ARG A 72 -7.36 -1.12 -13.17
C ARG A 72 -6.67 0.17 -12.78
N GLU A 73 -7.46 1.21 -12.62
CA GLU A 73 -7.00 2.53 -12.21
C GLU A 73 -7.40 2.73 -10.74
N LEU A 74 -6.54 3.36 -9.94
CA LEU A 74 -6.74 3.49 -8.50
C LEU A 74 -6.30 4.85 -7.97
N VAL A 75 -6.92 5.21 -6.85
CA VAL A 75 -6.42 6.20 -5.89
C VAL A 75 -6.28 5.52 -4.53
N ALA A 76 -5.22 5.81 -3.80
CA ALA A 76 -4.97 5.18 -2.51
C ALA A 76 -4.31 6.10 -1.50
N LEU A 77 -4.54 5.81 -0.22
CA LEU A 77 -3.95 6.49 0.92
C LEU A 77 -3.43 5.45 1.92
N GLY A 78 -2.33 5.76 2.58
CA GLY A 78 -1.73 4.83 3.53
C GLY A 78 -0.76 5.48 4.48
N ASN A 79 -0.10 4.64 5.27
CA ASN A 79 0.95 5.04 6.20
C ASN A 79 2.13 4.06 6.18
N ILE A 80 3.25 4.54 6.71
CA ILE A 80 4.47 3.76 6.93
C ILE A 80 4.65 3.54 8.42
N THR A 81 4.93 2.30 8.80
CA THR A 81 5.27 1.90 10.17
C THR A 81 6.43 0.90 10.16
N TRP A 82 7.04 0.64 11.31
CA TRP A 82 8.10 -0.37 11.48
C TRP A 82 7.73 -1.26 12.66
N PRO A 83 6.83 -2.24 12.48
CA PRO A 83 6.42 -3.12 13.55
C PRO A 83 7.52 -4.14 13.89
N ASP A 84 7.58 -4.54 15.15
CA ASP A 84 8.50 -5.59 15.62
C ASP A 84 8.09 -6.97 15.10
N GLU A 85 6.79 -7.18 14.87
CA GLU A 85 6.20 -8.43 14.37
C GLU A 85 5.53 -8.22 13.01
N PRO A 86 5.47 -9.25 12.13
CA PRO A 86 4.84 -9.13 10.83
C PRO A 86 3.34 -8.85 10.97
N PRO A 87 2.80 -7.87 10.24
CA PRO A 87 1.36 -7.68 10.14
C PRO A 87 0.66 -8.93 9.58
N LEU A 88 -0.46 -9.33 10.19
CA LEU A 88 -1.24 -10.50 9.76
C LEU A 88 -1.66 -10.46 8.28
N ALA A 89 -1.76 -9.26 7.68
CA ALA A 89 -2.05 -9.08 6.27
C ALA A 89 -1.01 -9.70 5.32
N LEU A 90 0.24 -9.83 5.77
CA LEU A 90 1.33 -10.42 4.99
C LEU A 90 1.24 -11.95 4.94
N GLY A 91 0.50 -12.59 5.85
CA GLY A 91 0.45 -14.04 5.97
C GLY A 91 1.78 -14.61 6.47
N ASP A 92 2.16 -15.79 5.99
CA ASP A 92 3.40 -16.46 6.38
C ASP A 92 4.60 -15.84 5.67
N VAL A 93 5.30 -14.95 6.36
CA VAL A 93 6.53 -14.30 5.89
C VAL A 93 7.68 -14.50 6.87
N THR A 94 8.91 -14.54 6.34
CA THR A 94 10.11 -14.46 7.18
C THR A 94 10.26 -13.04 7.72
N TRP A 95 10.36 -12.90 9.05
CA TRP A 95 10.45 -11.62 9.74
C TRP A 95 11.47 -11.69 10.88
N ASP A 96 12.76 -11.73 10.50
CA ASP A 96 13.86 -11.93 11.45
C ASP A 96 14.34 -10.62 12.11
N GLU A 97 13.94 -9.47 11.58
CA GLU A 97 14.26 -8.13 12.09
C GLU A 97 13.10 -7.17 11.77
N PRO A 98 12.95 -6.03 12.49
CA PRO A 98 11.95 -5.02 12.14
C PRO A 98 12.12 -4.53 10.69
N GLN A 99 11.06 -4.68 9.89
CA GLN A 99 11.00 -4.21 8.50
C GLN A 99 9.96 -3.08 8.37
N PRO A 100 10.07 -2.21 7.35
CA PRO A 100 9.01 -1.27 7.06
C PRO A 100 7.75 -2.01 6.60
N TYR A 101 6.60 -1.53 7.06
CA TYR A 101 5.28 -1.92 6.58
C TYR A 101 4.57 -0.71 5.99
N VAL A 102 4.18 -0.82 4.72
CA VAL A 102 3.45 0.22 4.00
C VAL A 102 1.98 -0.19 3.90
N HIS A 103 1.16 0.35 4.80
CA HIS A 103 -0.26 0.00 4.90
C HIS A 103 -1.11 0.93 4.04
N VAL A 104 -1.57 0.45 2.89
CA VAL A 104 -2.34 1.25 1.93
C VAL A 104 -3.77 0.72 1.77
N HIS A 105 -4.74 1.63 1.74
CA HIS A 105 -6.12 1.37 1.36
C HIS A 105 -6.46 2.18 0.10
N MET A 106 -7.22 1.58 -0.80
CA MET A 106 -7.48 2.11 -2.13
C MET A 106 -8.96 2.09 -2.49
N ALA A 107 -9.33 2.96 -3.43
CA ALA A 107 -10.47 2.79 -4.31
C ALA A 107 -9.94 2.49 -5.72
N ILE A 108 -10.47 1.43 -6.35
CA ILE A 108 -9.97 0.90 -7.62
C ILE A 108 -11.13 0.62 -8.59
N SER A 109 -10.91 0.89 -9.87
CA SER A 109 -11.94 0.72 -10.91
C SER A 109 -12.26 -0.76 -11.18
N GLY A 110 -13.44 -0.98 -11.76
CA GLY A 110 -13.96 -2.29 -12.15
C GLY A 110 -13.17 -3.00 -13.25
N GLY A 111 -12.38 -2.24 -14.01
CA GLY A 111 -11.61 -2.70 -15.16
C GLY A 111 -12.19 -2.15 -16.48
N PRO A 112 -11.62 -2.53 -17.63
CA PRO A 112 -12.08 -2.06 -18.93
C PRO A 112 -13.54 -2.48 -19.18
N GLY A 113 -14.38 -1.51 -19.55
CA GLY A 113 -15.81 -1.75 -19.82
C GLY A 113 -16.72 -1.73 -18.59
N GLU A 114 -16.18 -1.53 -17.39
CA GLU A 114 -16.92 -1.54 -16.12
C GLU A 114 -16.76 -0.20 -15.35
N PRO A 115 -17.06 0.97 -15.97
CA PRO A 115 -16.72 2.28 -15.39
C PRO A 115 -17.51 2.64 -14.14
N GLU A 116 -18.70 2.08 -13.94
CA GLU A 116 -19.55 2.28 -12.77
C GLU A 116 -19.13 1.44 -11.56
N LYS A 117 -18.31 0.41 -11.78
CA LYS A 117 -17.88 -0.48 -10.72
C LYS A 117 -16.63 0.09 -10.05
N VAL A 118 -16.73 0.29 -8.74
CA VAL A 118 -15.60 0.69 -7.88
C VAL A 118 -15.52 -0.30 -6.73
N LEU A 119 -14.32 -0.81 -6.51
CA LEU A 119 -13.98 -1.64 -5.36
C LEU A 119 -13.16 -0.81 -4.39
N ALA A 120 -13.24 -1.14 -3.11
CA ALA A 120 -12.41 -0.53 -2.08
C ALA A 120 -11.85 -1.61 -1.15
N GLY A 121 -10.65 -1.37 -0.63
CA GLY A 121 -10.01 -2.29 0.31
C GLY A 121 -8.53 -2.01 0.49
N HIS A 122 -7.85 -2.93 1.14
CA HIS A 122 -6.42 -2.87 1.38
C HIS A 122 -5.64 -3.34 0.14
N LEU A 123 -4.69 -2.54 -0.33
CA LEU A 123 -3.78 -2.90 -1.42
C LEU A 123 -2.65 -3.76 -0.84
N SER A 124 -2.62 -5.04 -1.21
CA SER A 124 -1.59 -5.98 -0.75
C SER A 124 -0.39 -5.98 -1.67
N ASP A 125 -0.61 -6.07 -2.99
CA ASP A 125 0.44 -5.93 -3.99
C ASP A 125 -0.15 -5.64 -5.39
N GLY A 126 0.70 -5.43 -6.38
CA GLY A 126 0.30 -5.37 -7.77
C GLY A 126 1.45 -5.09 -8.72
N VAL A 127 1.22 -5.39 -10.00
CA VAL A 127 2.14 -5.07 -11.09
C VAL A 127 1.71 -3.77 -11.73
N ILE A 128 2.63 -2.82 -11.87
CA ILE A 128 2.33 -1.51 -12.46
C ILE A 128 2.04 -1.66 -13.95
N LYS A 129 0.92 -1.09 -14.42
CA LYS A 129 0.62 -0.99 -15.86
C LYS A 129 1.33 0.19 -16.51
N GLY A 130 1.54 1.26 -15.75
CA GLY A 130 2.26 2.46 -16.16
C GLY A 130 1.65 3.72 -15.55
N GLY A 131 2.46 4.78 -15.41
CA GLY A 131 2.00 6.09 -14.93
C GLY A 131 1.64 6.13 -13.44
N MET A 132 2.18 5.21 -12.63
CA MET A 132 1.95 5.20 -11.20
C MET A 132 2.82 6.25 -10.50
N VAL A 133 2.18 7.11 -9.70
CA VAL A 133 2.83 8.13 -8.89
C VAL A 133 2.49 7.89 -7.42
N VAL A 134 3.52 7.78 -6.59
CA VAL A 134 3.42 7.69 -5.14
C VAL A 134 4.05 8.96 -4.55
N GLU A 135 3.36 9.60 -3.61
CA GLU A 135 3.95 10.62 -2.76
C GLU A 135 4.08 10.10 -1.33
N ILE A 136 5.27 10.26 -0.75
CA ILE A 136 5.55 9.92 0.65
C ILE A 136 5.86 11.21 1.40
N TYR A 137 5.11 11.46 2.45
CA TYR A 137 5.30 12.58 3.37
C TYR A 137 5.88 11.99 4.66
N GLU A 138 7.19 12.12 4.85
CA GLU A 138 7.88 11.60 6.03
C GLU A 138 7.48 12.36 7.29
N HIS A 139 7.24 11.63 8.38
CA HIS A 139 6.96 12.20 9.69
C HIS A 139 8.17 11.97 10.61
N LEU A 140 8.75 13.06 11.11
CA LEU A 140 9.85 13.02 12.08
C LEU A 140 9.31 13.14 13.50
N GLU A 141 9.97 12.48 14.44
CA GLU A 141 9.76 12.73 15.87
C GLU A 141 10.13 14.17 16.22
N GLY A 142 9.40 14.72 17.20
CA GLY A 142 9.48 16.13 17.62
C GLY A 142 10.80 16.52 18.24
#